data_AF-A0A1S1LYI7-F1
#
_entry.id   AF-A0A1S1LYI7-F1
#
_cell.length_a   1.000
_cell.length_b   1.000
_cell.length_c   1.000
_cell.angle_alpha   90.00
_cell.angle_beta   90.00
_cell.angle_gamma   90.00
#
_symmetry.space_group_name_H-M   'P 1'
#
loop_
_entity.id
_entity.type
_entity.pdbx_description
1 polymer ?
#
loop_
_entity_poly.entity_id
_entity_poly.type
_entity_poly.pdbx_seq_one_letter_code
_entity_poly.pdbx_strand_id
1 'polypeptide(L)'
;MDPLLAAKPPVDLLASFGRLYFDVAMSATPGNLEAVRALISTDRLLFGSDFPLQSESYAGANADVVSSMDIAGNTTANARDLFARHPVSPA
;
A
#
# COMPACT_ATOMS: atom_id res chain seq x y z
N MET A 1 -0.05 -5.72 30.83
CA MET A 1 -0.18 -4.48 30.03
C MET A 1 0.86 -3.51 30.54
N ASP A 2 1.68 -2.95 29.65
CA ASP A 2 2.63 -1.89 30.00
C ASP A 2 1.85 -0.65 30.50
N PRO A 3 2.16 -0.11 31.70
CA PRO A 3 1.50 1.08 32.25
C PRO A 3 1.52 2.30 31.32
N LEU A 4 2.58 2.45 30.52
CA LEU A 4 2.72 3.53 29.54
C LEU A 4 1.79 3.33 28.33
N LEU A 5 1.49 2.08 27.98
CA LEU A 5 0.55 1.75 26.90
C LEU A 5 -0.90 1.97 27.36
N ALA A 6 -1.19 1.69 28.63
CA ALA A 6 -2.51 1.93 29.24
C ALA A 6 -2.84 3.42 29.44
N ALA A 7 -1.82 4.29 29.52
CA ALA A 7 -2.00 5.73 29.66
C ALA A 7 -2.28 6.46 28.33
N LYS A 8 -2.12 5.79 27.18
CA LYS A 8 -2.42 6.40 25.87
C LYS A 8 -3.93 6.42 25.64
N PRO A 9 -4.49 7.53 25.12
CA PRO A 9 -5.89 7.56 24.77
C PRO A 9 -6.20 6.48 23.72
N PRO A 10 -7.43 5.93 23.71
CA PRO A 10 -7.84 4.98 22.69
C PRO A 10 -7.67 5.62 21.31
N VAL A 11 -6.88 4.99 20.46
CA VAL A 11 -6.74 5.38 19.06
C VAL A 11 -7.74 4.54 18.27
N ASP A 12 -8.51 5.20 17.41
CA ASP A 12 -9.24 4.47 16.38
C ASP A 12 -8.23 3.89 15.38
N LEU A 13 -7.96 2.59 15.57
CA LEU A 13 -6.99 1.86 14.77
C LEU A 13 -7.42 1.78 13.30
N LEU A 14 -8.71 1.65 13.03
CA LEU A 14 -9.23 1.57 11.67
C LEU A 14 -9.13 2.93 10.97
N ALA A 15 -9.51 4.01 11.65
CA ALA A 15 -9.33 5.36 11.12
C ALA A 15 -7.84 5.69 10.88
N SER A 16 -6.94 5.10 11.66
CA SER A 16 -5.49 5.30 11.49
C SER A 16 -4.96 4.70 10.17
N PHE A 17 -5.57 3.65 9.63
CA PHE A 17 -5.16 3.08 8.33
C PHE A 17 -5.33 4.06 7.17
N GLY A 18 -6.35 4.93 7.21
CA GLY A 18 -6.55 5.97 6.17
C GLY A 18 -5.43 7.01 6.06
N ARG A 19 -4.50 7.03 7.03
CA ARG A 19 -3.33 7.92 7.06
C ARG A 19 -2.05 7.28 6.52
N LEU A 20 -2.04 5.97 6.28
CA LEU A 20 -0.89 5.21 5.83
C LEU A 20 -1.00 4.92 4.33
N TYR A 21 0.16 4.70 3.69
CA TYR A 21 0.23 4.12 2.36
C TYR A 21 0.52 2.62 2.49
N PHE A 22 -0.01 1.83 1.56
CA PHE A 22 0.19 0.39 1.48
C PHE A 22 0.62 0.05 0.07
N ASP A 23 1.69 -0.71 -0.07
CA ASP A 23 2.01 -1.32 -1.36
C ASP A 23 1.27 -2.66 -1.53
N VAL A 24 1.18 -3.11 -2.77
CA VAL A 24 0.48 -4.35 -3.16
C VAL A 24 1.44 -5.50 -3.49
N ALA A 25 2.72 -5.39 -3.13
CA ALA A 25 3.67 -6.46 -3.37
C ALA A 25 3.18 -7.76 -2.72
N MET A 26 3.27 -8.86 -3.45
CA MET A 26 2.81 -10.20 -3.02
C MET A 26 1.35 -10.32 -2.57
N SER A 27 0.53 -9.29 -2.78
CA SER A 27 -0.79 -9.20 -2.17
C SER A 27 -1.89 -8.73 -3.12
N ALA A 28 -1.60 -8.51 -4.41
CA ALA A 28 -2.57 -8.00 -5.38
C ALA A 28 -3.58 -9.04 -5.87
N THR A 29 -3.91 -10.07 -5.09
CA THR A 29 -5.04 -10.93 -5.45
C THR A 29 -6.33 -10.10 -5.46
N PRO A 30 -7.30 -10.37 -6.37
CA PRO A 30 -8.50 -9.53 -6.47
C PRO A 30 -9.26 -9.39 -5.15
N GLY A 31 -9.37 -10.48 -4.39
CA GLY A 31 -10.03 -10.46 -3.08
C GLY A 31 -9.33 -9.57 -2.05
N ASN A 32 -8.00 -9.57 -2.03
CA ASN A 32 -7.23 -8.68 -1.14
C ASN A 32 -7.39 -7.22 -1.53
N LEU A 33 -7.35 -6.91 -2.83
CA LEU A 33 -7.50 -5.54 -3.33
C LEU A 33 -8.90 -5.00 -3.07
N GLU A 34 -9.95 -5.79 -3.24
CA GLU A 34 -11.31 -5.39 -2.85
C GLU A 34 -11.42 -5.17 -1.34
N ALA A 35 -10.86 -6.07 -0.52
CA ALA A 35 -10.87 -5.91 0.93
C ALA A 35 -10.13 -4.65 1.38
N VAL A 36 -8.98 -4.33 0.79
CA VAL A 36 -8.21 -3.13 1.16
C VAL A 36 -8.95 -1.87 0.72
N ARG A 37 -9.56 -1.85 -0.47
CA ARG A 37 -10.35 -0.71 -0.98
C ARG A 37 -11.61 -0.43 -0.15
N ALA A 38 -12.14 -1.43 0.55
CA ALA A 38 -13.23 -1.24 1.51
C ALA A 38 -12.78 -0.56 2.81
N LEU A 39 -11.47 -0.58 3.12
CA LEU A 39 -10.90 -0.04 4.36
C LEU A 39 -10.18 1.31 4.14
N ILE A 40 -9.57 1.51 2.97
CA ILE A 40 -8.80 2.72 2.63
C ILE A 40 -9.09 3.20 1.20
N SER A 41 -8.90 4.50 0.95
CA SER A 41 -8.97 5.05 -0.41
C SER A 41 -7.88 4.44 -1.30
N THR A 42 -8.21 4.24 -2.59
CA THR A 42 -7.22 3.89 -3.63
C THR A 42 -6.06 4.90 -3.69
N ASP A 43 -6.24 6.15 -3.24
CA ASP A 43 -5.19 7.18 -3.16
C ASP A 43 -4.07 6.86 -2.13
N ARG A 44 -4.24 5.77 -1.37
CA ARG A 44 -3.28 5.25 -0.41
C ARG A 44 -2.58 3.96 -0.87
N LEU A 45 -2.87 3.48 -2.08
CA LEU A 45 -2.24 2.28 -2.64
C LEU A 45 -1.02 2.62 -3.49
N LEU A 46 0.02 1.80 -3.40
CA LEU A 46 1.25 1.87 -4.18
C LEU A 46 1.50 0.54 -4.90
N PHE A 47 2.18 0.58 -6.03
CA PHE A 47 2.68 -0.63 -6.66
C PHE A 47 4.05 -0.98 -6.06
N GLY A 48 4.23 -2.23 -5.66
CA GLY A 48 5.50 -2.78 -5.20
C GLY A 48 5.76 -4.12 -5.88
N SER A 49 7.00 -4.35 -6.32
CA SER A 49 7.40 -5.59 -6.98
C SER A 49 8.01 -6.63 -6.04
N ASP A 50 8.53 -6.18 -4.89
CA ASP A 50 9.40 -6.96 -3.99
C ASP A 50 10.63 -7.57 -4.70
N PHE A 51 11.11 -6.94 -5.77
CA PHE A 51 12.36 -7.35 -6.43
C PHE A 51 13.58 -6.99 -5.55
N PRO A 52 14.60 -7.86 -5.42
CA PRO A 52 14.79 -9.16 -6.08
C PRO A 52 14.30 -10.37 -5.26
N LEU A 53 13.59 -10.17 -4.14
CA LEU A 53 13.09 -11.27 -3.31
C LEU A 53 11.98 -12.07 -4.03
N GLN A 54 11.14 -11.38 -4.80
CA GLN A 54 10.23 -11.98 -5.77
C GLN A 54 10.82 -11.97 -7.18
N SER A 55 10.45 -12.98 -7.96
CA SER A 55 10.84 -13.07 -9.37
C SER A 55 10.12 -12.01 -10.21
N GLU A 56 10.74 -11.63 -11.33
CA GLU A 56 10.12 -10.78 -12.34
C GLU A 56 8.78 -11.36 -12.83
N SER A 57 8.70 -12.68 -13.03
CA SER A 57 7.46 -13.35 -13.43
C SER A 57 6.34 -13.19 -12.40
N TYR A 58 6.66 -13.26 -11.11
CA TYR A 58 5.69 -13.07 -10.04
C TYR A 58 5.26 -11.60 -9.95
N ALA A 59 6.21 -10.67 -10.01
CA ALA A 59 5.93 -9.23 -10.03
C ALA A 59 5.07 -8.84 -11.25
N GLY A 60 5.33 -9.45 -12.42
CA GLY A 60 4.53 -9.28 -13.64
C GLY A 60 3.09 -9.75 -13.46
N ALA A 61 2.88 -10.95 -12.94
CA ALA A 61 1.53 -11.44 -12.63
C ALA A 61 0.79 -10.54 -11.63
N ASN A 62 1.50 -10.00 -10.63
CA ASN A 62 0.95 -9.04 -9.69
C ASN A 62 0.53 -7.72 -10.38
N ALA A 63 1.36 -7.23 -11.32
CA ALA A 63 1.08 -6.04 -12.12
C ALA A 63 -0.11 -6.23 -13.07
N ASP A 64 -0.27 -7.42 -13.65
CA ASP A 64 -1.41 -7.77 -14.50
C ASP A 64 -2.73 -7.65 -13.73
N VAL A 65 -2.78 -8.12 -12.48
CA VAL A 65 -3.99 -8.00 -11.65
C VAL A 65 -4.29 -6.53 -11.32
N VAL A 66 -3.30 -5.76 -10.88
CA VAL A 66 -3.44 -4.32 -10.60
C VAL A 66 -3.96 -3.56 -11.83
N SER A 67 -3.50 -3.95 -13.02
CA SER A 67 -3.95 -3.39 -14.30
C SER A 67 -5.39 -3.80 -14.61
N SER A 68 -5.75 -5.07 -14.41
CA SER A 68 -7.10 -5.59 -14.65
C SER A 68 -8.17 -4.96 -13.75
N MET A 69 -7.77 -4.46 -12.57
CA MET A 69 -8.65 -3.79 -11.62
C MET A 69 -8.72 -2.27 -11.80
N ASP A 70 -8.08 -1.72 -12.85
CA ASP A 70 -8.06 -0.29 -13.17
C ASP A 70 -7.50 0.60 -12.04
N ILE A 71 -6.49 0.10 -11.32
CA ILE A 71 -5.81 0.84 -10.23
C ILE A 71 -4.31 1.10 -10.51
N ALA A 72 -3.79 0.67 -11.66
CA ALA A 72 -2.39 0.90 -12.04
C ALA A 72 -2.06 2.40 -12.19
N GLY A 73 -3.00 3.18 -12.74
CA GLY A 73 -2.86 4.63 -12.86
C GLY A 73 -2.78 5.30 -11.47
N ASN A 74 -3.68 4.94 -10.56
CA ASN A 74 -3.69 5.46 -9.19
C ASN A 74 -2.40 5.11 -8.46
N THR A 75 -1.99 3.84 -8.44
CA THR A 75 -0.79 3.41 -7.70
C THR A 75 0.47 4.11 -8.20
N THR A 76 0.58 4.36 -9.51
CA THR A 76 1.67 5.15 -10.10
C THR A 76 1.61 6.62 -9.71
N ALA A 77 0.43 7.26 -9.81
CA ALA A 77 0.24 8.67 -9.44
C ALA A 77 0.53 8.89 -7.95
N ASN A 78 0.02 8.02 -7.09
CA ASN A 78 0.23 8.06 -5.65
C ASN A 78 1.72 7.98 -5.28
N ALA A 79 2.47 7.09 -5.93
CA ALA A 79 3.91 6.97 -5.71
C ALA A 79 4.65 8.25 -6.13
N ARG A 80 4.35 8.79 -7.31
CA ARG A 80 4.93 10.06 -7.80
C ARG A 80 4.68 11.19 -6.81
N ASP A 81 3.43 11.34 -6.39
CA ASP A 81 3.01 12.37 -5.46
C ASP A 81 3.66 12.22 -4.08
N LEU A 82 3.73 10.99 -3.55
CA LEU A 82 4.30 10.71 -2.25
C LEU A 82 5.80 11.03 -2.22
N PHE A 83 6.56 10.54 -3.21
CA PHE A 83 8.01 10.73 -3.25
C PHE A 83 8.41 12.15 -3.70
N ALA A 84 7.57 12.87 -4.43
CA ALA A 84 7.80 14.29 -4.72
C ALA A 84 7.71 15.15 -3.44
N ARG A 85 6.80 14.82 -2.52
CA ARG A 85 6.68 15.52 -1.22
C ARG A 85 7.75 15.11 -0.22
N HIS A 86 8.27 13.90 -0.35
CA HIS A 86 9.27 13.32 0.54
C HIS A 86 10.44 12.78 -0.28
N PRO A 87 11.28 13.68 -0.83
CA PRO A 87 12.40 13.28 -1.68
C PRO A 87 13.31 12.33 -0.90
N VAL A 88 13.49 11.13 -1.45
CA VAL A 88 14.39 10.12 -0.90
C VAL A 88 15.81 10.59 -1.20
N SER A 89 16.63 10.79 -0.16
CA SER A 89 18.06 10.98 -0.39
C SER A 89 18.63 9.70 -0.98
N PRO A 90 19.46 9.75 -2.03
CA PRO A 90 20.13 8.56 -2.53
C PRO A 90 20.92 7.93 -1.39
N ALA A 91 20.77 6.61 -1.25
CA ALA A 91 21.53 5.79 -0.31
C ALA A 91 23.00 5.69 -0.72
#